data_AF-G9KPV6-F1
#
_entry.id   AF-G9KPV6-F1
#
_cell.length_a   1.000
_cell.length_b   1.000
_cell.length_c   1.000
_cell.angle_alpha   90.00
_cell.angle_beta   90.00
_cell.angle_gamma   90.00
#
_symmetry.space_group_name_H-M   'P 1'
#
loop_
_entity.id
_entity.type
_entity.pdbx_description
1 polymer ?
#
loop_
_entity_poly.entity_id
_entity_poly.type
_entity_poly.pdbx_seq_one_letter_code
_entity_poly.pdbx_strand_id
1 'polypeptide(L)'
;LFQGVGITMVLISIFVTIYYNVIIAYSLYYMFASFQSELPWKNCSYWADENCSRSPIVTHCNVSTILGEIIQVNKSWADIHNLNCINGSEIYQP
;
A
#
# COMPACT_ATOMS: atom_id res chain seq x y z
N LEU A 1 17.25 14.07 48.03
CA LEU A 1 17.80 14.26 46.67
C LEU A 1 17.14 13.38 45.59
N PHE A 2 16.74 12.13 45.87
CA PHE A 2 16.22 11.18 44.83
C PHE A 2 14.71 10.92 44.86
N GLN A 3 13.92 11.72 45.57
CA GLN A 3 12.48 11.46 45.76
C GLN A 3 11.67 11.56 44.45
N GLY A 4 12.17 12.31 43.45
CA GLY A 4 11.57 12.39 42.11
C GLY A 4 11.74 11.12 41.26
N VAL A 5 12.75 10.29 41.53
CA VAL A 5 13.04 9.09 40.70
C VAL A 5 11.91 8.07 40.79
N GLY A 6 11.31 7.91 41.98
CA GLY A 6 10.17 7.00 42.17
C GLY A 6 8.93 7.42 41.39
N ILE A 7 8.63 8.72 41.37
CA ILE A 7 7.48 9.26 40.61
C ILE A 7 7.71 9.09 39.11
N THR A 8 8.92 9.44 38.64
CA THR A 8 9.28 9.27 37.22
C THR A 8 9.22 7.81 36.78
N MET A 9 9.64 6.86 37.62
CA MET A 9 9.58 5.43 37.31
C MET A 9 8.13 4.93 37.13
N VAL A 10 7.21 5.36 38.00
CA VAL A 10 5.79 5.00 37.90
C VAL A 10 5.17 5.60 36.63
N LEU A 11 5.47 6.87 36.32
CA LEU A 11 4.99 7.53 35.11
C LEU A 11 5.46 6.81 33.84
N ILE A 12 6.74 6.47 33.75
CA ILE A 12 7.30 5.72 32.61
C ILE A 12 6.61 4.36 32.48
N SER A 13 6.43 3.65 33.61
CA SER A 13 5.78 2.34 33.60
C SER A 13 4.35 2.43 33.05
N ILE A 14 3.58 3.46 33.42
CA ILE A 14 2.22 3.67 32.90
C ILE A 14 2.24 3.94 31.38
N PHE A 15 3.14 4.79 30.89
CA PHE A 15 3.28 5.05 29.45
C PHE A 15 3.62 3.80 28.66
N VAL A 16 4.56 3.01 29.18
CA VAL A 16 4.97 1.73 28.59
C VAL A 16 3.79 0.76 28.57
N THR A 17 3.06 0.61 29.67
CA THR A 17 1.88 -0.26 29.75
C THR A 17 0.82 0.14 28.73
N ILE A 18 0.48 1.42 28.60
CA ILE A 18 -0.52 1.88 27.62
C ILE A 18 -0.04 1.57 26.19
N TYR A 19 1.21 1.92 25.86
CA TYR A 19 1.78 1.69 24.54
C TYR A 19 1.77 0.21 24.14
N TYR A 20 2.21 -0.68 25.03
CA TYR A 20 2.23 -2.12 24.74
C TYR A 20 0.83 -2.72 24.63
N ASN A 21 -0.13 -2.28 25.46
CA ASN A 21 -1.51 -2.76 25.35
C ASN A 21 -2.16 -2.33 24.02
N VAL A 22 -1.86 -1.13 23.52
CA VAL A 22 -2.34 -0.68 22.21
C VAL A 22 -1.78 -1.56 21.09
N ILE A 23 -0.47 -1.90 21.12
CA ILE A 23 0.13 -2.80 20.13
C ILE A 23 -0.55 -4.18 20.15
N ILE A 24 -0.78 -4.74 21.34
CA ILE A 24 -1.45 -6.04 21.49
C ILE A 24 -2.90 -5.96 20.97
N ALA A 25 -3.61 -4.86 21.25
CA ALA A 25 -4.96 -4.67 20.74
C ALA A 25 -4.99 -4.63 19.20
N TYR A 26 -4.04 -3.92 18.58
CA TYR A 26 -3.91 -3.91 17.12
C TYR A 26 -3.55 -5.29 16.56
N SER A 27 -2.64 -6.04 17.20
CA SER A 27 -2.28 -7.38 16.71
C SER A 27 -3.46 -8.34 16.78
N LEU A 28 -4.24 -8.31 17.86
CA LEU A 28 -5.48 -9.09 17.98
C LEU A 28 -6.50 -8.67 16.92
N TYR A 29 -6.68 -7.37 16.68
CA TYR A 29 -7.58 -6.86 15.64
C TYR A 29 -7.23 -7.42 14.25
N TYR A 30 -5.95 -7.30 13.84
CA TYR A 30 -5.50 -7.82 12.55
C TYR A 30 -5.54 -9.36 12.48
N MET A 31 -5.30 -10.05 13.59
CA MET A 31 -5.42 -11.51 13.67
C MET A 31 -6.86 -11.96 13.41
N PHE A 32 -7.85 -11.37 14.08
CA PHE A 32 -9.26 -11.71 13.86
C PHE A 32 -9.75 -11.26 12.48
N ALA A 33 -9.32 -10.10 11.99
CA ALA A 33 -9.64 -9.63 10.64
C ALA A 33 -9.08 -10.55 9.54
N SER A 34 -8.03 -11.33 9.83
CA SER A 34 -7.43 -12.29 8.89
C SER A 34 -8.22 -13.59 8.73
N PHE A 35 -9.18 -13.89 9.61
CA PHE A 35 -10.06 -15.06 9.45
C PHE A 35 -11.22 -14.82 8.46
N GLN A 36 -11.34 -13.59 7.94
CA GLN A 36 -12.33 -13.27 6.92
C GLN A 36 -11.88 -13.82 5.55
N SER A 37 -12.82 -14.29 4.73
CA SER A 37 -12.54 -14.87 3.40
C SER A 37 -11.93 -13.85 2.42
N GLU A 38 -12.33 -12.59 2.55
CA GLU A 38 -11.73 -11.47 1.85
C GLU A 38 -11.20 -10.48 2.86
N LEU A 39 -9.89 -10.25 2.84
CA LEU A 39 -9.25 -9.34 3.79
C LEU A 39 -9.67 -7.89 3.45
N PRO A 40 -10.02 -7.06 4.43
CA PRO A 40 -10.56 -5.72 4.18
C PRO A 40 -9.53 -4.76 3.55
N TRP A 41 -8.24 -5.07 3.69
CA TRP A 41 -7.13 -4.34 3.04
C TRP A 41 -6.71 -4.91 1.68
N LYS A 42 -7.37 -5.97 1.19
CA LYS A 42 -7.09 -6.59 -0.11
C LYS A 42 -7.58 -5.72 -1.28
N ASN A 43 -8.68 -5.01 -1.07
CA ASN A 43 -9.32 -4.18 -2.09
C ASN A 43 -9.29 -2.72 -1.64
N CYS A 44 -9.08 -1.84 -2.61
CA CYS A 44 -9.25 -0.41 -2.45
C CYS A 44 -10.73 -0.15 -2.20
N SER A 45 -11.07 0.21 -0.96
CA SER A 45 -12.44 0.48 -0.52
C SER A 45 -12.54 1.93 -0.05
N TYR A 46 -13.60 2.27 0.67
CA TYR A 46 -13.88 3.63 1.17
C TYR A 46 -12.74 4.26 1.99
N TRP A 47 -11.84 3.46 2.56
CA TRP A 47 -10.69 3.92 3.33
C TRP A 47 -9.50 4.32 2.45
N ALA A 48 -9.50 3.93 1.18
CA ALA A 48 -8.38 4.06 0.27
C ALA A 48 -8.51 5.32 -0.59
N ASP A 49 -7.35 5.90 -0.93
CA ASP A 49 -7.25 7.10 -1.76
C ASP A 49 -7.45 6.79 -3.25
N GLU A 50 -7.63 7.82 -4.10
CA GLU A 50 -7.90 7.67 -5.54
C GLU A 50 -6.80 6.91 -6.31
N ASN A 51 -5.57 6.94 -5.79
CA ASN A 51 -4.42 6.22 -6.36
C ASN A 51 -4.28 4.77 -5.86
N CYS A 52 -5.26 4.25 -5.13
CA CYS A 52 -5.20 2.87 -4.68
C CYS A 52 -5.50 1.91 -5.84
N SER A 53 -4.52 1.06 -6.17
CA SER A 53 -4.69 -0.03 -7.12
C SER A 53 -4.07 -1.31 -6.57
N ARG A 54 -4.75 -2.44 -6.80
CA ARG A 54 -4.26 -3.77 -6.40
C ARG A 54 -3.10 -4.25 -7.29
N SER A 55 -3.06 -3.77 -8.53
CA SER A 55 -1.99 -4.04 -9.47
C SER A 55 -1.15 -2.77 -9.66
N PRO A 56 0.16 -2.92 -9.88
CA PRO A 56 1.01 -1.75 -10.09
C PRO A 56 0.48 -0.95 -11.28
N ILE A 57 0.29 0.35 -11.07
CA ILE A 57 -0.32 1.23 -12.06
C ILE A 57 0.68 1.39 -13.20
N VAL A 58 0.38 0.80 -14.35
CA VAL A 58 1.18 0.98 -15.56
C VAL A 58 0.85 2.34 -16.15
N THR A 59 1.81 3.25 -16.12
CA THR A 59 1.63 4.61 -16.66
C THR A 59 2.01 4.65 -18.13
N HIS A 60 3.12 3.98 -18.49
CA HIS A 60 3.64 3.95 -19.84
C HIS A 60 3.98 2.53 -20.27
N CYS A 61 3.91 2.27 -21.57
CA CYS A 61 4.41 1.04 -22.17
C CYS A 61 4.91 1.27 -23.59
N ASN A 62 5.69 0.33 -24.12
CA ASN A 62 6.15 0.40 -25.50
C ASN A 62 5.19 -0.34 -26.43
N VAL A 63 4.87 0.27 -27.58
CA VAL A 63 4.04 -0.32 -28.63
C VAL A 63 4.81 -0.35 -29.96
N SER A 64 4.49 -1.31 -30.81
CA SER A 64 5.04 -1.42 -32.18
C SER A 64 4.10 -0.75 -33.17
N THR A 65 4.62 0.15 -34.00
CA THR A 65 3.86 0.75 -35.10
C THR A 65 3.88 -0.16 -36.33
N ILE A 66 2.97 0.07 -37.27
CA ILE A 66 2.90 -0.60 -38.59
C ILE A 66 4.20 -0.52 -39.40
N LEU A 67 5.09 0.42 -39.08
CA LEU A 67 6.41 0.61 -39.71
C LEU A 67 7.54 -0.13 -38.97
N GLY A 68 7.23 -0.82 -37.87
CA GLY A 68 8.20 -1.57 -37.05
C GLY A 68 8.96 -0.72 -36.02
N GLU A 69 8.61 0.56 -35.85
CA GLU A 69 9.21 1.40 -34.82
C GLU A 69 8.58 1.14 -33.44
N ILE A 70 9.41 1.19 -32.39
CA ILE A 70 8.99 1.03 -30.99
C ILE A 70 8.91 2.41 -30.35
N ILE A 71 7.72 2.79 -29.89
CA ILE A 71 7.49 4.07 -29.21
C ILE A 71 6.93 3.86 -27.80
N GLN A 72 7.35 4.71 -26.87
CA GLN A 72 6.78 4.74 -25.52
C GLN A 72 5.52 5.60 -25.53
N VAL A 73 4.41 5.03 -25.09
CA VAL A 73 3.10 5.69 -25.03
C VAL A 73 2.48 5.53 -23.65
N ASN A 74 1.48 6.34 -23.33
CA ASN A 74 0.71 6.15 -22.09
C ASN A 74 -0.15 4.87 -22.24
N LYS A 75 -0.23 4.06 -21.19
CA LYS A 75 -1.06 2.83 -21.17
C LYS A 75 -2.52 3.12 -21.55
N SER A 76 -3.08 4.21 -21.02
CA SER A 76 -4.44 4.65 -21.34
C SER A 76 -4.62 5.02 -22.81
N TRP A 77 -3.61 5.67 -23.41
CA TRP A 77 -3.62 5.98 -24.84
C TRP A 77 -3.53 4.73 -25.69
N ALA A 78 -2.70 3.75 -25.30
CA ALA A 78 -2.58 2.46 -26.00
C ALA A 78 -3.91 1.70 -25.98
N ASP A 79 -4.58 1.67 -24.83
CA ASP A 79 -5.87 0.98 -24.66
C ASP A 79 -6.99 1.62 -25.50
N ILE A 80 -7.03 2.96 -25.59
CA ILE A 80 -7.98 3.69 -26.47
C ILE A 80 -7.76 3.35 -27.95
N HIS A 81 -6.50 3.15 -28.36
CA HIS A 81 -6.14 2.82 -29.75
C HIS A 81 -6.11 1.31 -30.01
N ASN A 82 -6.57 0.46 -29.07
CA ASN A 82 -6.53 -1.01 -29.14
C ASN A 82 -5.13 -1.57 -29.45
N LEU A 83 -4.09 -0.94 -28.89
CA LEU A 83 -2.70 -1.37 -29.04
C LEU A 83 -2.26 -2.17 -27.81
N ASN A 84 -1.61 -3.31 -28.05
CA ASN A 84 -1.05 -4.14 -26.99
C ASN A 84 0.37 -3.67 -26.64
N CYS A 85 0.66 -3.58 -25.35
CA CYS A 85 2.01 -3.31 -24.85
C CYS A 85 2.94 -4.50 -25.11
N ILE A 86 4.21 -4.22 -25.38
CA ILE A 86 5.25 -5.25 -25.47
C ILE A 86 5.52 -5.82 -24.08
N ASN A 87 5.57 -7.15 -23.95
CA ASN A 87 5.86 -7.81 -22.66
C ASN A 87 7.16 -7.30 -22.03
N GLY A 88 7.08 -6.83 -20.78
CA GLY A 88 8.22 -6.30 -20.03
C GLY A 88 8.58 -4.84 -20.32
N SER A 89 7.79 -4.12 -21.13
CA SER A 89 7.99 -2.68 -21.41
C SER A 89 7.16 -1.75 -20.52
N GLU A 90 6.42 -2.30 -19.57
CA GLU A 90 5.52 -1.57 -18.69
C GLU A 90 6.31 -0.78 -17.64
N ILE A 91 6.08 0.54 -17.60
CA ILE A 91 6.64 1.45 -16.61
C ILE A 91 5.59 1.68 -15.53
N TYR A 92 5.94 1.28 -14.32
CA TYR A 92 5.07 1.38 -13.15
C TYR A 92 5.26 2.74 -12.47
N GLN A 93 4.17 3.32 -11.98
CA GLN A 93 4.24 4.45 -11.07
C GLN A 93 4.89 4.00 -9.74
N PRO A 94 5.82 4.77 -9.16
CA PRO A 94 6.43 4.46 -7.87
C PRO A 94 5.42 4.51 -6.72
#